data_AF-A0A2S7IW52-F1
#
_entry.id   AF-A0A2S7IW52-F1
#
_cell.length_a   1.000
_cell.length_b   1.000
_cell.length_c   1.000
_cell.angle_alpha   90.00
_cell.angle_beta   90.00
_cell.angle_gamma   90.00
#
_symmetry.space_group_name_H-M   'P 1'
#
loop_
_entity.id
_entity.type
_entity.pdbx_description
1 polymer ?
#
loop_
_entity_poly.entity_id
_entity_poly.type
_entity_poly.pdbx_seq_one_letter_code
_entity_poly.pdbx_strand_id
1 'polypeptide(L)'
;MSGRSRGEPPKTLINMEYPFQVVLFLTDELRIRLLEVIADEHRLGAYPLHGYQYHECHHFSIVKFPTEEGQQEFIQLYGGVPYDPTDKKSKPWETYFDR
;
A
#
# COMPACT_ATOMS: atom_id res chain seq x y z
N MET A 1 -7.31 26.11 18.01
CA MET A 1 -6.40 24.96 17.79
C MET A 1 -7.20 23.86 17.13
N SER A 2 -7.19 23.81 15.80
CA SER A 2 -7.99 22.86 15.03
C SER A 2 -7.18 21.57 14.90
N GLY A 3 -7.40 20.63 15.82
CA GLY A 3 -6.90 19.27 15.70
C GLY A 3 -7.48 18.67 14.42
N ARG A 4 -6.68 18.63 13.36
CA ARG A 4 -7.00 17.89 12.15
C ARG A 4 -7.00 16.41 12.52
N SER A 5 -8.17 15.92 12.94
CA SER A 5 -8.48 14.50 12.77
C SER A 5 -8.25 14.22 11.29
N ARG A 6 -7.11 13.61 10.98
CA ARG A 6 -6.85 13.01 9.67
C ARG A 6 -7.84 11.87 9.61
N GLY A 7 -9.06 12.17 9.16
CA GLY A 7 -10.17 11.22 9.12
C GLY A 7 -9.67 9.91 8.54
N GLU A 8 -10.14 8.80 9.12
CA GLU A 8 -9.77 7.46 8.68
C GLU A 8 -9.76 7.42 7.14
N PRO A 9 -8.64 7.00 6.54
CA PRO A 9 -8.55 6.87 5.09
C PRO A 9 -9.77 6.10 4.58
N PRO A 10 -10.42 6.55 3.49
CA PRO A 10 -11.62 5.88 3.00
C PRO A 10 -11.37 4.37 2.89
N LYS A 11 -12.21 3.57 3.55
CA LYS A 11 -12.12 2.10 3.63
C LYS A 11 -12.05 1.44 2.25
N THR A 12 -12.60 2.13 1.26
CA THR A 12 -12.36 1.92 -0.17
C THR A 12 -11.24 2.85 -0.62
N LEU A 13 -9.99 2.51 -0.33
CA LEU A 13 -8.82 3.24 -0.84
C LEU A 13 -8.53 2.83 -2.29
N ILE A 14 -9.61 2.77 -3.06
CA ILE A 14 -9.66 2.45 -4.48
C ILE A 14 -9.26 3.73 -5.18
N ASN A 15 -7.97 3.88 -5.47
CA ASN A 15 -7.57 4.84 -6.49
C ASN A 15 -7.77 4.20 -7.88
N MET A 16 -8.93 4.45 -8.49
CA MET A 16 -9.22 3.95 -9.86
C MET A 16 -8.29 4.54 -10.93
N GLU A 17 -7.53 5.59 -10.62
CA GLU A 17 -6.52 6.13 -11.53
C GLU A 17 -5.26 5.25 -11.59
N TYR A 18 -5.05 4.38 -10.60
CA TYR A 18 -3.84 3.54 -10.49
C TYR A 18 -4.22 2.06 -10.34
N PRO A 19 -4.20 1.27 -11.43
CA PRO A 19 -4.70 -0.10 -11.42
C PRO A 19 -3.79 -1.11 -10.70
N PHE A 20 -2.48 -0.87 -10.61
CA PHE A 20 -1.54 -1.83 -10.02
C PHE A 20 -1.13 -1.36 -8.61
N GLN A 21 -1.80 -1.86 -7.59
CA GLN A 21 -1.55 -1.44 -6.20
C GLN A 21 -1.10 -2.62 -5.34
N VAL A 22 -0.26 -2.35 -4.33
CA VAL A 22 0.21 -3.35 -3.37
C VAL A 22 -0.08 -2.84 -1.97
N VAL A 23 -0.80 -3.63 -1.19
CA VAL A 23 -0.91 -3.42 0.26
C VAL A 23 0.31 -4.06 0.91
N LEU A 24 1.23 -3.22 1.38
CA LEU A 24 2.45 -3.63 2.06
C LEU A 24 2.27 -3.49 3.57
N PHE A 25 2.27 -4.61 4.29
CA PHE A 25 2.28 -4.60 5.75
C PHE A 25 3.68 -4.23 6.24
N LEU A 26 3.78 -3.16 7.03
CA LEU A 26 5.05 -2.64 7.52
C LEU A 26 5.46 -3.38 8.78
N THR A 27 6.03 -4.56 8.60
CA THR A 27 6.70 -5.31 9.67
C THR A 27 7.84 -4.47 10.26
N ASP A 28 8.28 -4.82 11.47
CA ASP A 28 9.40 -4.12 12.11
C ASP A 28 10.68 -4.18 11.25
N GLU A 29 10.90 -5.29 10.54
CA GLU A 29 12.03 -5.43 9.62
C GLU A 29 11.94 -4.46 8.42
N LEU A 30 10.77 -4.36 7.78
CA LEU A 30 10.55 -3.43 6.66
C LEU A 30 10.66 -1.98 7.11
N ARG A 31 10.23 -1.68 8.34
CA ARG A 31 10.38 -0.35 8.93
C ARG A 31 11.84 0.03 9.18
N ILE A 32 12.70 -0.92 9.53
CA ILE A 32 14.15 -0.68 9.66
C ILE A 32 14.76 -0.41 8.28
N ARG A 33 14.29 -1.12 7.25
CA ARG A 33 14.79 -1.02 5.87
C ARG A 33 14.02 -0.02 5.00
N LEU A 34 13.31 0.92 5.62
CA LEU A 34 12.36 1.79 4.92
C LEU A 34 12.99 2.61 3.79
N LEU A 35 14.25 3.03 3.95
CA LEU A 35 14.99 3.75 2.90
C LEU A 35 15.25 2.88 1.67
N GLU A 36 15.52 1.58 1.86
CA GLU A 36 15.69 0.63 0.75
C GLU A 36 14.36 0.40 0.04
N VAL A 37 13.29 0.21 0.81
CA VAL A 37 11.93 0.05 0.27
C VAL A 37 11.56 1.24 -0.61
N ILE A 38 11.75 2.48 -0.11
CA ILE A 38 11.48 3.70 -0.88
C ILE A 38 12.37 3.78 -2.14
N ALA A 39 13.66 3.43 -2.03
CA ALA A 39 14.56 3.45 -3.17
C ALA A 39 14.14 2.45 -4.27
N ASP A 40 13.73 1.25 -3.88
CA ASP A 40 13.24 0.24 -4.82
C ASP A 40 11.85 0.58 -5.37
N GLU A 41 10.95 1.19 -4.58
CA GLU A 41 9.70 1.78 -5.08
C GLU A 41 9.99 2.74 -6.24
N HIS A 42 10.93 3.68 -6.05
CA HIS A 42 11.34 4.61 -7.09
C HIS A 42 11.99 3.92 -8.30
N ARG A 43 12.86 2.93 -8.07
CA ARG A 43 13.52 2.17 -9.13
C ARG A 43 12.51 1.43 -10.01
N LEU A 44 11.45 0.91 -9.40
CA LEU A 44 10.36 0.19 -10.05
C LEU A 44 9.28 1.11 -10.64
N GLY A 45 9.50 2.43 -10.58
CA GLY A 45 8.61 3.42 -11.18
C GLY A 45 7.31 3.63 -10.39
N ALA A 46 7.28 3.30 -9.10
CA ALA A 46 6.12 3.57 -8.25
C ALA A 46 5.78 5.06 -8.26
N TYR A 47 4.50 5.37 -8.17
CA TYR A 47 4.05 6.74 -8.00
C TYR A 47 4.51 7.27 -6.63
N PRO A 48 5.01 8.51 -6.53
CA PRO A 48 5.46 9.13 -5.28
C PRO A 48 4.26 9.59 -4.42
N LEU A 49 3.33 8.67 -4.18
CA LEU A 49 2.08 8.87 -3.44
C LEU A 49 2.13 8.00 -2.18
N HIS A 50 3.16 8.22 -1.35
CA HIS A 50 3.35 7.47 -0.11
C HIS A 50 2.27 7.83 0.90
N GLY A 51 1.57 6.80 1.39
CA GLY A 51 0.61 6.90 2.48
C GLY A 51 0.90 5.83 3.51
N TYR A 52 1.34 6.24 4.70
CA TYR A 52 1.46 5.37 5.87
C TYR A 52 0.12 5.38 6.60
N GLN A 53 -0.42 4.20 6.79
CA GLN A 53 -1.70 4.01 7.45
C GLN A 53 -1.54 3.07 8.64
N TYR A 54 -2.47 3.19 9.58
CA TYR A 54 -2.54 2.35 10.76
C TYR A 54 -3.96 1.88 10.94
N HIS A 55 -4.14 0.57 11.11
CA HIS A 55 -5.42 -0.04 11.38
C HIS A 55 -5.23 -1.25 12.28
N GLU A 56 -6.03 -1.36 13.35
CA GLU A 56 -6.04 -2.52 14.25
C GLU A 56 -4.65 -3.05 14.62
N CYS A 57 -3.77 -2.17 15.11
CA CYS A 57 -2.39 -2.50 15.52
C CYS A 57 -1.41 -2.83 14.38
N HIS A 58 -1.81 -2.67 13.13
CA HIS A 58 -0.97 -2.90 11.97
C HIS A 58 -0.66 -1.60 11.24
N HIS A 59 0.64 -1.37 11.00
CA HIS A 59 1.08 -0.35 10.07
C HIS A 59 1.12 -0.93 8.66
N PHE A 60 0.65 -0.17 7.68
CA PHE A 60 0.70 -0.58 6.28
C PHE A 60 0.88 0.62 5.34
N SER A 61 1.31 0.34 4.12
CA SER A 61 1.34 1.29 3.01
C SER A 61 0.65 0.72 1.78
N ILE A 62 0.16 1.62 0.92
CA ILE A 62 -0.40 1.27 -0.38
C ILE A 62 0.50 1.85 -1.46
N VAL A 63 1.37 0.99 -1.97
CA VAL A 63 2.30 1.31 -3.05
C VAL A 63 1.56 1.17 -4.38
N LYS A 64 1.79 2.10 -5.31
CA LYS A 64 1.05 2.17 -6.57
C LYS A 64 2.04 2.18 -7.71
N PHE A 65 1.82 1.31 -8.69
CA PHE A 65 2.68 1.13 -9.85
C PHE A 65 1.95 1.52 -11.14
N PRO A 66 2.67 2.06 -12.13
CA PRO A 66 2.13 2.31 -13.47
C PRO A 66 2.01 1.03 -14.30
N THR A 67 2.75 -0.03 -13.93
CA THR A 67 2.82 -1.28 -14.68
C THR A 67 2.67 -2.50 -13.75
N GLU A 68 2.16 -3.61 -14.32
CA GLU A 68 2.03 -4.88 -13.61
C GLU A 68 3.41 -5.46 -13.28
N GLU A 69 4.40 -5.30 -14.16
CA GLU A 69 5.75 -5.82 -13.97
C GLU A 69 6.42 -5.20 -12.74
N GLY A 70 6.29 -3.88 -12.55
CA GLY A 70 6.84 -3.19 -11.38
C GLY A 70 6.16 -3.63 -10.08
N GLN A 71 4.85 -3.84 -10.14
CA GLN A 71 4.07 -4.38 -9.01
C GLN A 71 4.54 -5.80 -8.63
N GLN A 72 4.68 -6.70 -9.60
CA GLN A 72 5.09 -8.08 -9.37
C GLN A 72 6.53 -8.16 -8.85
N GLU A 73 7.46 -7.38 -9.41
CA GLU A 73 8.84 -7.32 -8.91
C GLU A 73 8.87 -6.81 -7.47
N PHE A 74 8.09 -5.78 -7.14
CA PHE A 74 8.00 -5.27 -5.76
C PHE A 74 7.45 -6.32 -4.79
N ILE A 75 6.41 -7.06 -5.20
CA ILE A 75 5.84 -8.16 -4.39
C ILE A 75 6.88 -9.26 -4.16
N GLN A 76 7.73 -9.57 -5.14
CA GLN A 76 8.79 -10.57 -4.96
C GLN A 76 9.85 -10.12 -3.95
N LEU A 77 10.15 -8.81 -3.89
CA LEU A 77 11.17 -8.25 -2.98
C LEU A 77 10.68 -8.13 -1.54
N TYR A 78 9.43 -7.68 -1.34
CA TYR A 78 8.93 -7.28 -0.02
C TYR A 78 7.63 -7.97 0.40
N GLY A 79 7.06 -8.80 -0.47
CA GLY A 79 5.75 -9.40 -0.26
C GLY A 79 4.63 -8.39 -0.44
N GLY A 80 3.61 -8.51 0.41
CA GLY A 80 2.39 -7.73 0.28
C GLY A 80 1.36 -8.39 -0.62
N VAL A 81 0.19 -7.76 -0.69
CA VAL A 81 -0.97 -8.33 -1.39
C VAL A 81 -1.33 -7.43 -2.57
N PRO A 82 -1.42 -7.96 -3.81
CA PRO A 82 -1.89 -7.19 -4.94
C PRO A 82 -3.34 -6.77 -4.70
N TYR A 83 -3.64 -5.51 -5.01
CA TYR A 83 -4.98 -4.96 -4.92
C TYR A 83 -5.43 -4.47 -6.30
N ASP A 84 -6.50 -5.06 -6.81
CA ASP A 84 -7.17 -4.64 -8.04
C ASP A 84 -8.32 -3.68 -7.68
N PRO A 85 -8.22 -2.38 -8.03
CA PRO A 85 -9.27 -1.40 -7.78
C PRO A 85 -10.53 -1.61 -8.65
N THR A 86 -10.46 -2.43 -9.70
CA THR A 86 -11.56 -2.72 -10.62
C THR A 86 -12.40 -3.95 -10.22
N ASP A 87 -11.85 -4.80 -9.35
CA ASP A 87 -12.59 -5.94 -8.82
C ASP A 87 -13.70 -5.42 -7.89
N LYS A 88 -14.97 -5.47 -8.32
CA LYS A 88 -16.11 -5.10 -7.46
C LYS A 88 -16.26 -6.03 -6.24
N LYS A 89 -15.54 -7.14 -6.19
CA LYS A 89 -15.38 -8.02 -5.03
C LYS A 89 -14.14 -7.70 -4.21
N SER A 90 -13.35 -6.68 -4.58
CA SER A 90 -12.23 -6.17 -3.80
C SER A 90 -12.80 -5.78 -2.45
N LYS A 91 -12.66 -6.69 -1.49
CA LYS A 91 -13.08 -6.44 -0.14
C LYS A 91 -12.32 -5.21 0.36
N PRO A 92 -12.88 -4.44 1.31
CA PRO A 92 -12.14 -3.35 1.95
C PRO A 92 -10.75 -3.85 2.34
N TRP A 93 -9.72 -2.99 2.25
CA TRP A 93 -8.36 -3.39 2.61
C TRP A 93 -8.30 -3.99 4.02
N GLU A 94 -9.23 -3.60 4.90
CA GLU A 94 -9.48 -4.14 6.25
C GLU A 94 -9.60 -5.69 6.27
N THR A 95 -10.17 -6.29 5.23
CA THR A 95 -10.33 -7.76 5.16
C THR A 95 -9.04 -8.53 4.90
N TYR A 96 -7.94 -7.84 4.58
CA TYR A 96 -6.61 -8.45 4.57
C TYR A 96 -5.98 -8.53 5.98
N PHE A 97 -6.60 -7.88 6.97
CA PHE A 97 -6.19 -7.88 8.39
C PHE A 97 -6.98 -8.91 9.20
N ASP A 98 -8.21 -9.25 8.76
CA ASP A 98 -9.01 -10.37 9.28
C ASP A 98 -8.35 -11.71 8.89
N ARG A 99 -7.56 -12.27 9.81
CA ARG A 99 -7.11 -13.67 9.76
C ARG A 99 -8.17 -14.63 10.26
#